data_AF-A0A022VVT4-F1
#
_entry.id   AF-A0A022VVT4-F1
#
_cell.length_a   1.000
_cell.length_b   1.000
_cell.length_c   1.000
_cell.angle_alpha   90.00
_cell.angle_beta   90.00
_cell.angle_gamma   90.00
#
_symmetry.space_group_name_H-M   'P 1'
#
loop_
_entity.id
_entity.type
_entity.pdbx_description
1 polymer ?
#
loop_
_entity_poly.entity_id
_entity_poly.type
_entity_poly.pdbx_seq_one_letter_code
_entity_poly.pdbx_strand_id
1 'polypeptide(L)'
;MTGCTLLSSAAIETRDMLTGPAGQHEACELRDGDKTKWLGKGVTKAVENVNSIIGPALTKENIDVKDQSKVDEFLNKLDGSVNKSKLGANAILGVSLAIAKAGAAEKGVPLYAHVSDLAGTKKPYVLPVPFQNVLNGGSHAGGRLAFQEFMIVPSAAPSFSEALRQGAEVYHKLKSLAKTKYGQSAGNVGDEGGVAPDIQTPEEALDLITEAIEQAGYTGKIKIALDVASSEFYKADEKKYDLDFKNPESDKSKWLTYEQLADLYKALAAKYPIVSIEDPFAEDDWEAWSYFFKTSDFQIVGDDLTVTNPLRIKKAIELKSCNALLLKVNQIGTLTESIQAAKDSFAADWGVMVSHRSGETEDVTIADIVVGLRSGQIKTGAPARSERLAKLNQILRIEEELGDNAVYAGEKFRTAINI
;
A
#
# COMPACT_ATOMS: atom_id res chain seq x y z
N MET A 1 -13.04 12.40 -28.10
CA MET A 1 -12.33 12.80 -26.87
C MET A 1 -12.36 14.33 -26.74
N THR A 2 -13.43 14.91 -26.20
CA THR A 2 -13.48 16.33 -25.82
C THR A 2 -13.45 16.41 -24.32
N GLY A 3 -12.36 16.98 -23.77
CA GLY A 3 -12.21 17.27 -22.34
C GLY A 3 -11.69 16.10 -21.51
N CYS A 4 -10.36 15.99 -21.39
CA CYS A 4 -9.69 15.12 -20.43
C CYS A 4 -9.87 15.72 -19.02
N THR A 5 -11.03 15.55 -18.38
CA THR A 5 -11.16 15.80 -16.94
C THR A 5 -10.70 14.54 -16.20
N LEU A 6 -9.40 14.24 -16.27
CA LEU A 6 -8.80 12.95 -15.87
C LEU A 6 -7.69 13.12 -14.81
N LEU A 7 -7.71 14.22 -14.06
CA LEU A 7 -6.64 14.60 -13.11
C LEU A 7 -6.88 14.19 -11.65
N SER A 8 -7.99 13.53 -11.31
CA SER A 8 -8.31 13.22 -9.90
C SER A 8 -7.78 11.86 -9.40
N SER A 9 -7.15 11.03 -10.26
CA SER A 9 -6.90 9.62 -9.92
C SER A 9 -5.48 9.29 -9.46
N ALA A 10 -4.57 10.26 -9.42
CA ALA A 10 -3.21 10.03 -8.93
C ALA A 10 -3.11 10.54 -7.47
N ALA A 11 -2.96 9.61 -6.52
CA ALA A 11 -2.62 9.92 -5.14
C ALA A 11 -1.42 10.87 -5.09
N ILE A 12 -1.55 11.98 -4.34
CA ILE A 12 -0.57 13.07 -4.28
C ILE A 12 0.40 12.82 -3.14
N GLU A 13 1.08 11.68 -3.15
CA GLU A 13 2.24 11.48 -2.28
C GLU A 13 3.14 10.38 -2.83
N THR A 14 4.18 10.77 -3.56
CA THR A 14 5.47 10.12 -3.38
C THR A 14 6.23 10.89 -2.31
N ARG A 15 7.01 10.17 -1.50
CA ARG A 15 7.91 10.80 -0.53
C ARG A 15 8.80 11.79 -1.29
N ASP A 16 8.97 12.98 -0.73
CA ASP A 16 9.86 13.98 -1.32
C ASP A 16 11.26 13.35 -1.42
N MET A 17 11.71 13.04 -2.64
CA MET A 17 13.04 12.43 -2.90
C MET A 17 14.19 13.31 -2.37
N LEU A 18 13.89 14.53 -1.91
CA LEU A 18 14.83 15.46 -1.32
C LEU A 18 14.97 15.33 0.21
N THR A 19 14.13 14.57 0.93
CA THR A 19 14.10 14.61 2.42
C THR A 19 14.25 13.28 3.17
N GLY A 20 14.56 12.15 2.53
CA GLY A 20 14.82 10.90 3.25
C GLY A 20 15.45 9.80 2.39
N PRO A 21 16.05 8.76 3.00
CA PRO A 21 16.64 7.65 2.27
C PRO A 21 15.59 6.73 1.62
N ALA A 22 14.36 6.67 2.14
CA ALA A 22 13.33 5.74 1.68
C ALA A 22 12.70 6.09 0.32
N GLY A 23 12.55 5.10 -0.57
CA GLY A 23 11.81 5.24 -1.83
C GLY A 23 12.61 5.85 -2.98
N GLN A 24 13.95 5.87 -2.88
CA GLN A 24 14.86 6.40 -3.90
C GLN A 24 14.74 5.72 -5.27
N HIS A 25 14.14 4.53 -5.30
CA HIS A 25 13.97 3.71 -6.49
C HIS A 25 12.58 3.85 -7.14
N GLU A 26 11.67 4.67 -6.57
CA GLU A 26 10.36 4.94 -7.15
C GLU A 26 10.46 5.72 -8.49
N ALA A 27 9.43 5.59 -9.31
CA ALA A 27 9.20 6.51 -10.41
C ALA A 27 9.00 7.94 -9.85
N CYS A 28 9.53 8.94 -10.57
CA CYS A 28 9.62 10.31 -10.11
C CYS A 28 8.27 11.02 -10.19
N GLU A 29 7.71 11.43 -9.05
CA GLU A 29 6.64 12.43 -9.03
C GLU A 29 7.21 13.82 -9.33
N LEU A 30 6.69 14.47 -10.36
CA LEU A 30 7.14 15.80 -10.73
C LEU A 30 6.45 16.87 -9.87
N ARG A 31 7.24 17.55 -9.04
CA ARG A 31 6.85 18.72 -8.24
C ARG A 31 7.42 20.02 -8.83
N ASP A 32 6.74 21.13 -8.57
CA ASP A 32 7.12 22.44 -9.11
C ASP A 32 8.41 22.99 -8.49
N GLY A 33 8.65 22.74 -7.20
CA GLY A 33 9.81 23.23 -6.46
C GLY A 33 9.77 24.72 -6.11
N ASP A 34 8.69 25.42 -6.48
CA ASP A 34 8.49 26.84 -6.15
C ASP A 34 8.09 26.98 -4.68
N LYS A 35 9.07 27.25 -3.81
CA LYS A 35 8.86 27.41 -2.35
C LYS A 35 7.84 28.49 -2.00
N THR A 36 7.55 29.43 -2.90
CA THR A 36 6.56 30.49 -2.67
C THR A 36 5.12 30.03 -2.88
N LYS A 37 4.90 28.86 -3.50
CA LYS A 37 3.57 28.28 -3.77
C LYS A 37 3.48 26.86 -3.24
N TRP A 38 2.45 26.58 -2.45
CA TRP A 38 2.22 25.24 -1.87
C TRP A 38 3.46 24.63 -1.19
N LEU A 39 4.31 25.48 -0.59
CA LEU A 39 5.57 25.07 0.04
C LEU A 39 6.53 24.31 -0.91
N GLY A 40 6.47 24.56 -2.23
CA GLY A 40 7.24 23.83 -3.24
C GLY A 40 6.56 22.58 -3.80
N LYS A 41 5.42 22.18 -3.24
CA LYS A 41 4.72 20.92 -3.57
C LYS A 41 3.66 21.05 -4.67
N GLY A 42 3.64 22.16 -5.39
CA GLY A 42 2.79 22.33 -6.58
C GLY A 42 3.06 21.26 -7.64
N VAL A 43 2.08 21.00 -8.50
CA VAL A 43 2.16 20.01 -9.59
C VAL A 43 1.80 20.63 -10.95
N THR A 44 1.92 21.96 -11.08
CA THR A 44 1.54 22.67 -12.31
C THR A 44 2.36 22.24 -13.51
N LYS A 45 3.64 21.88 -13.33
CA LYS A 45 4.48 21.30 -14.40
C LYS A 45 3.95 19.94 -14.89
N ALA A 46 3.55 19.06 -13.98
CA ALA A 46 3.00 17.75 -14.34
C ALA A 46 1.66 17.91 -15.09
N VAL A 47 0.80 18.83 -14.63
CA VAL A 47 -0.46 19.16 -15.30
C VAL A 47 -0.20 19.75 -16.70
N GLU A 48 0.78 20.63 -16.84
CA GLU A 48 1.18 21.20 -18.14
C GLU A 48 1.69 20.11 -19.09
N ASN A 49 2.49 19.15 -18.59
CA ASN A 49 2.93 18.01 -19.39
C ASN A 49 1.75 17.17 -19.90
N VAL A 50 0.70 16.97 -19.09
CA VAL A 50 -0.53 16.31 -19.56
C VAL A 50 -1.21 17.12 -20.66
N ASN A 51 -1.46 18.41 -20.42
CA ASN A 51 -2.27 19.24 -21.30
C ASN A 51 -1.59 19.57 -22.63
N SER A 52 -0.29 19.85 -22.59
CA SER A 52 0.45 20.41 -23.73
C SER A 52 1.31 19.39 -24.46
N ILE A 53 1.60 18.22 -23.85
CA ILE A 53 2.45 17.18 -24.44
C ILE A 53 1.67 15.87 -24.60
N ILE A 54 1.27 15.24 -23.48
CA ILE A 54 0.69 13.88 -23.50
C ILE A 54 -0.64 13.87 -24.23
N GLY A 55 -1.58 14.74 -23.86
CA GLY A 55 -2.94 14.79 -24.42
C GLY A 55 -2.95 14.97 -25.95
N PRO A 56 -2.27 15.99 -26.50
CA PRO A 56 -2.16 16.18 -27.94
C PRO A 56 -1.49 15.00 -28.65
N ALA A 57 -0.41 14.45 -28.09
CA ALA A 57 0.32 13.34 -28.70
C ALA A 57 -0.51 12.05 -28.74
N LEU A 58 -1.17 11.70 -27.62
CA LEU A 58 -2.01 10.50 -27.52
C LEU A 58 -3.25 10.60 -28.43
N THR A 59 -3.88 11.77 -28.50
CA THR A 59 -5.02 12.00 -29.40
C THR A 59 -4.61 11.85 -30.86
N LYS A 60 -3.42 12.34 -31.23
CA LYS A 60 -2.89 12.23 -32.59
C LYS A 60 -2.55 10.78 -32.94
N GLU A 61 -1.97 10.03 -32.00
CA GLU A 61 -1.63 8.61 -32.20
C GLU A 61 -2.89 7.75 -32.37
N ASN A 62 -4.02 8.16 -31.77
CA ASN A 62 -5.33 7.52 -31.92
C ASN A 62 -5.31 6.01 -31.60
N ILE A 63 -4.65 5.67 -30.49
CA ILE A 63 -4.58 4.31 -29.95
C ILE A 63 -5.96 3.92 -29.38
N ASP A 64 -6.39 2.68 -29.61
CA ASP A 64 -7.59 2.12 -29.00
C ASP A 64 -7.44 2.09 -27.46
N VAL A 65 -8.38 2.72 -26.75
CA VAL A 65 -8.37 2.80 -25.28
C VAL A 65 -8.50 1.44 -24.59
N LYS A 66 -8.98 0.41 -25.28
CA LYS A 66 -9.02 -0.97 -24.77
C LYS A 66 -7.65 -1.65 -24.79
N ASP A 67 -6.69 -1.13 -25.57
CA ASP A 67 -5.33 -1.64 -25.67
C ASP A 67 -4.42 -0.89 -24.69
N GLN A 68 -4.65 -1.13 -23.40
CA GLN A 68 -3.93 -0.48 -22.29
C GLN A 68 -2.41 -0.59 -22.45
N SER A 69 -1.92 -1.75 -22.92
CA SER A 69 -0.49 -1.99 -23.10
C SER A 69 0.11 -1.09 -24.17
N LYS A 70 -0.55 -0.89 -25.32
CA LYS A 70 -0.07 0.06 -26.33
C LYS A 70 -0.10 1.51 -25.85
N VAL A 71 -1.13 1.87 -25.09
CA VAL A 71 -1.24 3.22 -24.51
C VAL A 71 -0.10 3.47 -23.53
N ASP A 72 0.13 2.56 -22.58
CA ASP A 72 1.19 2.71 -21.59
C ASP A 72 2.59 2.63 -22.22
N GLU A 73 2.80 1.78 -23.23
CA GLU A 73 4.04 1.75 -24.03
C GLU A 73 4.30 3.11 -24.70
N PHE A 74 3.26 3.70 -25.30
CA PHE A 74 3.35 5.02 -25.91
C PHE A 74 3.70 6.10 -24.88
N LEU A 75 3.04 6.11 -23.71
CA LEU A 75 3.32 7.08 -22.64
C LEU A 75 4.77 6.96 -22.13
N ASN A 76 5.22 5.73 -21.89
CA ASN A 76 6.59 5.45 -21.45
C ASN A 76 7.63 5.88 -22.49
N LYS A 77 7.37 5.63 -23.77
CA LYS A 77 8.24 6.08 -24.87
C LYS A 77 8.26 7.59 -25.04
N LEU A 78 7.12 8.26 -24.83
CA LEU A 78 6.99 9.72 -24.92
C LEU A 78 7.82 10.42 -23.83
N ASP A 79 7.83 9.86 -22.63
CA ASP A 79 8.73 10.27 -21.55
C ASP A 79 10.20 9.95 -21.88
N GLY A 80 10.50 8.68 -22.17
CA GLY A 80 11.81 8.21 -22.59
C GLY A 80 12.88 8.14 -21.49
N SER A 81 12.55 8.44 -20.22
CA SER A 81 13.44 8.25 -19.07
C SER A 81 13.13 6.95 -18.33
N VAL A 82 14.12 6.43 -17.59
CA VAL A 82 13.98 5.16 -16.85
C VAL A 82 12.97 5.28 -15.71
N ASN A 83 12.92 6.42 -15.03
CA ASN A 83 12.10 6.66 -13.84
C ASN A 83 10.98 7.68 -14.08
N LYS A 84 10.56 7.89 -15.33
CA LYS A 84 9.46 8.81 -15.68
C LYS A 84 9.70 10.27 -15.24
N SER A 85 10.97 10.67 -15.13
CA SER A 85 11.38 11.97 -14.59
C SER A 85 11.21 13.14 -15.56
N LYS A 86 11.00 12.89 -16.85
CA LYS A 86 10.85 13.95 -17.84
C LYS A 86 9.45 14.56 -17.82
N LEU A 87 8.42 13.70 -17.84
CA LEU A 87 7.02 14.11 -17.83
C LEU A 87 6.41 14.03 -16.43
N GLY A 88 6.97 13.20 -15.55
CA GLY A 88 6.47 12.92 -14.21
C GLY A 88 5.58 11.67 -14.20
N ALA A 89 5.87 10.75 -13.27
CA ALA A 89 5.06 9.55 -13.05
C ALA A 89 3.61 9.90 -12.69
N ASN A 90 3.38 11.00 -11.96
CA ASN A 90 2.05 11.53 -11.65
C ASN A 90 1.28 12.01 -12.89
N ALA A 91 1.94 12.56 -13.91
CA ALA A 91 1.32 12.93 -15.17
C ALA A 91 0.94 11.68 -16.00
N ILE A 92 1.88 10.72 -16.09
CA ILE A 92 1.71 9.49 -16.88
C ILE A 92 0.63 8.59 -16.26
N LEU A 93 0.68 8.36 -14.95
CA LEU A 93 -0.26 7.48 -14.26
C LEU A 93 -1.69 8.00 -14.35
N GLY A 94 -1.89 9.32 -14.21
CA GLY A 94 -3.23 9.92 -14.35
C GLY A 94 -3.87 9.57 -15.69
N VAL A 95 -3.11 9.69 -16.79
CA VAL A 95 -3.57 9.29 -18.13
C VAL A 95 -3.74 7.78 -18.26
N SER A 96 -2.82 6.98 -17.71
CA SER A 96 -2.89 5.52 -17.74
C SER A 96 -4.17 4.97 -17.10
N LEU A 97 -4.50 5.41 -15.88
CA LEU A 97 -5.70 4.97 -15.15
C LEU A 97 -7.00 5.51 -15.78
N ALA A 98 -6.95 6.73 -16.31
CA ALA A 98 -8.05 7.32 -17.04
C ALA A 98 -8.43 6.52 -18.29
N ILE A 99 -7.43 6.05 -19.03
CA ILE A 99 -7.64 5.22 -20.21
C ILE A 99 -8.23 3.87 -19.83
N ALA A 100 -7.79 3.25 -18.72
CA ALA A 100 -8.41 2.02 -18.23
C ALA A 100 -9.91 2.19 -17.93
N LYS A 101 -10.29 3.32 -17.33
CA LYS A 101 -11.71 3.67 -17.09
C LYS A 101 -12.48 3.86 -18.40
N ALA A 102 -11.88 4.55 -19.38
CA ALA A 102 -12.48 4.71 -20.71
C ALA A 102 -12.62 3.37 -21.44
N GLY A 103 -11.61 2.50 -21.36
CA GLY A 103 -11.63 1.16 -21.94
C GLY A 103 -12.68 0.25 -21.32
N ALA A 104 -12.88 0.33 -20.00
CA ALA A 104 -13.98 -0.36 -19.31
C ALA A 104 -15.34 0.15 -19.79
N ALA A 105 -15.52 1.48 -19.86
CA ALA A 105 -16.76 2.09 -20.32
C ALA A 105 -17.08 1.76 -21.79
N GLU A 106 -16.08 1.76 -22.68
CA GLU A 106 -16.25 1.37 -24.09
C GLU A 106 -16.66 -0.11 -24.24
N LYS A 107 -16.12 -0.99 -23.40
CA LYS A 107 -16.53 -2.40 -23.34
C LYS A 107 -17.91 -2.62 -22.71
N GLY A 108 -18.47 -1.61 -22.02
CA GLY A 108 -19.71 -1.74 -21.26
C GLY A 108 -19.58 -2.67 -20.04
N VAL A 109 -18.39 -2.72 -19.42
CA VAL A 109 -18.12 -3.56 -18.24
C VAL A 109 -17.62 -2.72 -17.06
N PRO A 110 -17.81 -3.18 -15.80
CA PRO A 110 -17.19 -2.56 -14.64
C PRO A 110 -15.65 -2.53 -14.73
N LEU A 111 -15.02 -1.59 -14.03
CA LEU A 111 -13.56 -1.42 -14.10
C LEU A 111 -12.80 -2.65 -13.59
N TYR A 112 -13.22 -3.29 -12.49
CA TYR A 112 -12.59 -4.53 -12.03
C TYR A 112 -12.62 -5.66 -13.07
N ALA A 113 -13.68 -5.74 -13.89
CA ALA A 113 -13.80 -6.74 -14.95
C ALA A 113 -12.85 -6.39 -16.11
N HIS A 114 -12.72 -5.12 -16.46
CA HIS A 114 -11.72 -4.66 -17.42
C HIS A 114 -10.29 -4.94 -16.95
N VAL A 115 -9.96 -4.67 -15.69
CA VAL A 115 -8.64 -4.99 -15.11
C VAL A 115 -8.40 -6.50 -15.09
N SER A 116 -9.43 -7.30 -14.79
CA SER A 116 -9.38 -8.77 -14.87
C SER A 116 -9.05 -9.27 -16.28
N ASP A 117 -9.66 -8.70 -17.32
CA ASP A 117 -9.32 -9.01 -18.72
C ASP A 117 -7.85 -8.67 -19.02
N LEU A 118 -7.38 -7.47 -18.62
CA LEU A 118 -6.00 -7.03 -18.86
C LEU A 118 -4.98 -7.92 -18.14
N ALA A 119 -5.29 -8.33 -16.92
CA ALA A 119 -4.44 -9.19 -16.11
C ALA A 119 -4.52 -10.68 -16.49
N GLY A 120 -5.60 -11.10 -17.18
CA GLY A 120 -5.87 -12.49 -17.53
C GLY A 120 -6.24 -13.34 -16.32
N THR A 121 -6.96 -12.77 -15.35
CA THR A 121 -7.32 -13.47 -14.10
C THR A 121 -8.53 -14.41 -14.28
N LYS A 122 -8.61 -15.42 -13.42
CA LYS A 122 -9.65 -16.46 -13.46
C LYS A 122 -10.89 -16.04 -12.68
N LYS A 123 -12.02 -16.67 -13.01
CA LYS A 123 -13.25 -16.66 -12.21
C LYS A 123 -13.27 -17.86 -11.23
N PRO A 124 -14.00 -17.80 -10.09
CA PRO A 124 -14.73 -16.64 -9.58
C PRO A 124 -13.78 -15.50 -9.19
N TYR A 125 -14.31 -14.27 -9.15
CA TYR A 125 -13.56 -13.13 -8.62
C TYR A 125 -13.25 -13.36 -7.14
N VAL A 126 -12.21 -12.69 -6.63
CA VAL A 126 -11.85 -12.77 -5.22
C VAL A 126 -11.91 -11.39 -4.60
N LEU A 127 -12.73 -11.26 -3.56
CA LEU A 127 -12.79 -10.07 -2.72
C LEU A 127 -11.66 -10.13 -1.69
N PRO A 128 -10.93 -9.01 -1.49
CA PRO A 128 -9.73 -9.01 -0.67
C PRO A 128 -10.04 -8.96 0.82
N VAL A 129 -9.15 -9.50 1.65
CA VAL A 129 -9.13 -9.15 3.08
C VAL A 129 -8.66 -7.70 3.24
N PRO A 130 -9.41 -6.81 3.92
CA PRO A 130 -8.96 -5.46 4.19
C PRO A 130 -7.96 -5.45 5.36
N PHE A 131 -6.72 -5.08 5.10
CA PHE A 131 -5.69 -4.80 6.10
C PHE A 131 -5.89 -3.36 6.56
N GLN A 132 -6.52 -3.20 7.73
CA GLN A 132 -6.99 -1.91 8.21
C GLN A 132 -5.98 -1.30 9.19
N ASN A 133 -5.30 -0.23 8.80
CA ASN A 133 -4.34 0.48 9.65
C ASN A 133 -5.08 1.23 10.78
N VAL A 134 -5.15 0.63 11.96
CA VAL A 134 -5.99 1.15 13.07
C VAL A 134 -5.21 1.94 14.10
N LEU A 135 -3.88 1.81 14.14
CA LEU A 135 -2.99 2.55 15.03
C LEU A 135 -1.70 2.93 14.28
N ASN A 136 -1.36 4.21 14.34
CA ASN A 136 -0.22 4.79 13.66
C ASN A 136 0.94 5.07 14.63
N GLY A 137 2.16 4.80 14.15
CA GLY A 137 3.44 5.19 14.76
C GLY A 137 4.37 5.77 13.70
N GLY A 138 5.68 5.59 13.88
CA GLY A 138 6.71 5.99 12.91
C GLY A 138 6.59 7.45 12.48
N SER A 139 6.73 7.70 11.19
CA SER A 139 6.62 9.02 10.57
C SER A 139 5.16 9.50 10.39
N HIS A 140 4.16 8.63 10.60
CA HIS A 140 2.72 8.95 10.46
C HIS A 140 2.08 9.45 11.76
N ALA A 141 2.82 9.50 12.87
CA ALA A 141 2.31 9.91 14.17
C ALA A 141 3.38 10.61 15.02
N GLY A 142 2.92 11.50 15.90
CA GLY A 142 3.73 11.99 17.02
C GLY A 142 4.12 10.88 17.99
N GLY A 143 4.87 11.22 19.04
CA GLY A 143 5.32 10.26 20.06
C GLY A 143 6.55 9.46 19.61
N ARG A 144 6.83 8.34 20.28
CA ARG A 144 8.13 7.63 20.18
C ARG A 144 8.06 6.25 19.50
N LEU A 145 6.86 5.66 19.38
CA LEU A 145 6.66 4.40 18.67
C LEU A 145 7.29 4.44 17.27
N ALA A 146 8.27 3.55 17.01
CA ALA A 146 9.01 3.54 15.76
C ALA A 146 8.28 2.86 14.60
N PHE A 147 7.56 1.76 14.85
CA PHE A 147 6.85 1.04 13.80
C PHE A 147 5.70 1.91 13.26
N GLN A 148 5.55 1.95 11.94
CA GLN A 148 4.69 2.93 11.28
C GLN A 148 3.21 2.58 11.37
N GLU A 149 2.85 1.30 11.24
CA GLU A 149 1.45 0.89 11.17
C GLU A 149 1.18 -0.43 11.88
N PHE A 150 0.03 -0.46 12.55
CA PHE A 150 -0.51 -1.65 13.18
C PHE A 150 -1.90 -1.89 12.63
N MET A 151 -2.01 -2.95 11.83
CA MET A 151 -3.20 -3.28 11.07
C MET A 151 -3.95 -4.44 11.70
N ILE A 152 -5.29 -4.39 11.64
CA ILE A 152 -6.14 -5.56 11.91
C ILE A 152 -6.52 -6.25 10.61
N VAL A 153 -6.62 -7.58 10.68
CA VAL A 153 -6.82 -8.46 9.52
C VAL A 153 -8.01 -9.40 9.81
N PRO A 154 -9.23 -9.04 9.39
CA PRO A 154 -10.45 -9.83 9.61
C PRO A 154 -10.57 -11.00 8.61
N SER A 155 -9.55 -11.87 8.56
CA SER A 155 -9.47 -12.99 7.59
C SER A 155 -10.43 -14.15 7.87
N ALA A 156 -10.96 -14.27 9.09
CA ALA A 156 -11.93 -15.32 9.43
C ALA A 156 -13.40 -14.93 9.16
N ALA A 157 -13.65 -13.72 8.65
CA ALA A 157 -15.00 -13.30 8.27
C ALA A 157 -15.52 -14.09 7.06
N PRO A 158 -16.85 -14.30 6.95
CA PRO A 158 -17.42 -15.07 5.84
C PRO A 158 -17.53 -14.28 4.51
N SER A 159 -17.46 -12.94 4.57
CA SER A 159 -17.61 -12.03 3.42
C SER A 159 -16.85 -10.74 3.66
N PHE A 160 -16.66 -9.91 2.63
CA PHE A 160 -16.02 -8.61 2.76
C PHE A 160 -16.88 -7.66 3.62
N SER A 161 -18.21 -7.66 3.43
CA SER A 161 -19.14 -6.89 4.27
C SER A 161 -18.99 -7.20 5.76
N GLU A 162 -18.91 -8.48 6.11
CA GLU A 162 -18.69 -8.90 7.50
C GLU A 162 -17.29 -8.56 7.99
N ALA A 163 -16.27 -8.68 7.14
CA ALA A 163 -14.90 -8.29 7.45
C ALA A 163 -14.79 -6.80 7.79
N LEU A 164 -15.41 -5.94 6.98
CA LEU A 164 -15.44 -4.50 7.18
C LEU A 164 -16.19 -4.12 8.46
N ARG A 165 -17.35 -4.76 8.72
CA ARG A 165 -18.12 -4.55 9.96
C ARG A 165 -17.32 -4.89 11.21
N GLN A 166 -16.74 -6.10 11.25
CA GLN A 166 -15.92 -6.55 12.38
C GLN A 166 -14.73 -5.60 12.61
N GLY A 167 -14.06 -5.20 11.54
CA GLY A 167 -12.97 -4.24 11.58
C GLY A 167 -13.35 -2.87 12.13
N ALA A 168 -14.49 -2.32 11.68
CA ALA A 168 -15.01 -1.04 12.17
C ALA A 168 -15.40 -1.08 13.66
N GLU A 169 -15.97 -2.19 14.13
CA GLU A 169 -16.30 -2.39 15.54
C GLU A 169 -15.04 -2.44 16.42
N VAL A 170 -14.00 -3.17 15.98
CA VAL A 170 -12.68 -3.16 16.67
C VAL A 170 -12.08 -1.77 16.67
N TYR A 171 -12.09 -1.05 15.55
CA TYR A 171 -11.56 0.31 15.48
C TYR A 171 -12.27 1.26 16.45
N HIS A 172 -13.60 1.18 16.57
CA HIS A 172 -14.34 1.99 17.54
C HIS A 172 -14.00 1.64 19.00
N LYS A 173 -13.82 0.35 19.32
CA LYS A 173 -13.34 -0.10 20.65
C LYS A 173 -11.93 0.42 20.93
N LEU A 174 -11.01 0.26 19.97
CA LEU A 174 -9.64 0.75 20.06
C LEU A 174 -9.61 2.25 20.31
N LYS A 175 -10.40 3.02 19.56
CA LYS A 175 -10.48 4.48 19.72
C LYS A 175 -11.00 4.89 21.10
N SER A 176 -11.96 4.15 21.65
CA SER A 176 -12.43 4.36 23.02
C SER A 176 -11.33 4.06 24.04
N LEU A 177 -10.64 2.93 23.88
CA LEU A 177 -9.55 2.51 24.76
C LEU A 177 -8.38 3.50 24.74
N ALA A 178 -7.98 3.96 23.56
CA ALA A 178 -6.93 4.96 23.41
C ALA A 178 -7.28 6.24 24.20
N LYS A 179 -8.53 6.72 24.11
CA LYS A 179 -9.00 7.88 24.87
C LYS A 179 -9.00 7.65 26.37
N THR A 180 -9.42 6.47 26.81
CA THR A 180 -9.48 6.11 28.23
C THR A 180 -8.09 6.02 28.85
N LYS A 181 -7.12 5.40 28.15
CA LYS A 181 -5.77 5.15 28.69
C LYS A 181 -4.80 6.32 28.50
N TYR A 182 -4.87 7.02 27.37
CA TYR A 182 -3.90 8.04 26.97
C TYR A 182 -4.51 9.45 26.86
N GLY A 183 -5.77 9.61 27.23
CA GLY A 183 -6.49 10.89 27.23
C GLY A 183 -7.20 11.20 25.90
N GLN A 184 -8.09 12.18 25.94
CA GLN A 184 -9.04 12.44 24.85
C GLN A 184 -8.38 12.71 23.48
N SER A 185 -7.21 13.38 23.48
CA SER A 185 -6.45 13.69 22.27
C SER A 185 -5.82 12.46 21.61
N ALA A 186 -5.60 11.37 22.34
CA ALA A 186 -5.10 10.11 21.78
C ALA A 186 -6.11 9.43 20.83
N GLY A 187 -7.37 9.85 20.86
CA GLY A 187 -8.38 9.46 19.88
C GLY A 187 -8.36 10.28 18.60
N ASN A 188 -7.46 11.25 18.45
CA ASN A 188 -7.18 11.87 17.15
C ASN A 188 -6.55 10.84 16.21
N VAL A 189 -6.63 11.11 14.92
CA VAL A 189 -6.20 10.17 13.89
C VAL A 189 -5.01 10.69 13.10
N GLY A 190 -4.13 9.78 12.68
CA GLY A 190 -3.05 10.08 11.74
C GLY A 190 -3.55 10.26 10.30
N ASP A 191 -2.61 10.27 9.36
CA ASP A 191 -2.89 10.48 7.93
C ASP A 191 -3.83 9.41 7.35
N GLU A 192 -3.71 8.18 7.84
CA GLU A 192 -4.46 7.02 7.34
C GLU A 192 -5.68 6.63 8.19
N GLY A 193 -6.03 7.45 9.18
CA GLY A 193 -7.24 7.30 9.97
C GLY A 193 -7.11 6.44 11.23
N GLY A 194 -5.99 5.75 11.44
CA GLY A 194 -5.68 5.05 12.68
C GLY A 194 -5.47 6.03 13.84
N VAL A 195 -5.66 5.59 15.08
CA VAL A 195 -5.37 6.42 16.26
C VAL A 195 -3.87 6.58 16.46
N ALA A 196 -3.45 7.69 17.06
CA ALA A 196 -2.03 8.00 17.29
C ALA A 196 -1.76 8.33 18.78
N PRO A 197 -1.96 7.38 19.70
CA PRO A 197 -1.60 7.55 21.11
C PRO A 197 -0.07 7.68 21.28
N ASP A 198 0.38 8.37 22.33
CA ASP A 198 1.80 8.50 22.66
C ASP A 198 2.35 7.20 23.30
N ILE A 199 2.47 6.18 22.47
CA ILE A 199 2.95 4.85 22.82
C ILE A 199 4.46 4.77 22.60
N GLN A 200 5.13 3.96 23.42
CA GLN A 200 6.59 3.84 23.42
C GLN A 200 7.07 2.56 22.73
N THR A 201 6.35 1.44 22.88
CA THR A 201 6.82 0.14 22.37
C THR A 201 5.79 -0.56 21.48
N PRO A 202 6.23 -1.44 20.56
CA PRO A 202 5.31 -2.27 19.77
C PRO A 202 4.40 -3.15 20.62
N GLU A 203 4.86 -3.66 21.76
CA GLU A 203 4.06 -4.48 22.68
C GLU A 203 2.90 -3.69 23.25
N GLU A 204 3.11 -2.43 23.64
CA GLU A 204 2.05 -1.58 24.18
C GLU A 204 0.96 -1.30 23.12
N ALA A 205 1.36 -1.05 21.86
CA ALA A 205 0.42 -0.92 20.74
C ALA A 205 -0.35 -2.24 20.50
N LEU A 206 0.34 -3.37 20.52
CA LEU A 206 -0.24 -4.69 20.27
C LEU A 206 -1.16 -5.15 21.41
N ASP A 207 -0.82 -4.84 22.66
CA ASP A 207 -1.67 -5.08 23.83
C ASP A 207 -2.97 -4.27 23.72
N LEU A 208 -2.89 -3.00 23.32
CA LEU A 208 -4.06 -2.14 23.12
C LEU A 208 -4.98 -2.65 22.01
N ILE A 209 -4.41 -3.09 20.88
CA ILE A 209 -5.17 -3.67 19.77
C ILE A 209 -5.80 -5.00 20.15
N THR A 210 -5.06 -5.86 20.85
CA THR A 210 -5.56 -7.18 21.30
C THR A 210 -6.72 -7.01 22.27
N GLU A 211 -6.63 -6.07 23.21
CA GLU A 211 -7.74 -5.72 24.11
C GLU A 211 -8.96 -5.19 23.32
N ALA A 212 -8.75 -4.37 22.29
CA ALA A 212 -9.85 -3.89 21.44
C ALA A 212 -10.54 -5.03 20.68
N ILE A 213 -9.77 -5.99 20.16
CA ILE A 213 -10.29 -7.20 19.50
C ILE A 213 -11.12 -8.03 20.48
N GLU A 214 -10.64 -8.20 21.72
CA GLU A 214 -11.35 -8.92 22.77
C GLU A 214 -12.66 -8.22 23.16
N GLN A 215 -12.62 -6.91 23.40
CA GLN A 215 -13.80 -6.13 23.78
C GLN A 215 -14.85 -6.03 22.66
N ALA A 216 -14.45 -6.24 21.40
CA ALA A 216 -15.35 -6.34 20.27
C ALA A 216 -15.93 -7.76 20.08
N GLY A 217 -15.43 -8.77 20.81
CA GLY A 217 -15.89 -10.16 20.73
C GLY A 217 -15.31 -10.96 19.57
N TYR A 218 -14.14 -10.56 19.06
CA TYR A 218 -13.51 -11.15 17.87
C TYR A 218 -12.18 -11.87 18.15
N THR A 219 -11.92 -12.24 19.40
CA THR A 219 -10.75 -13.05 19.78
C THR A 219 -10.61 -14.29 18.90
N GLY A 220 -9.42 -14.48 18.33
CA GLY A 220 -9.10 -15.59 17.43
C GLY A 220 -9.56 -15.40 15.96
N LYS A 221 -10.52 -14.50 15.70
CA LYS A 221 -11.10 -14.22 14.36
C LYS A 221 -10.39 -13.10 13.61
N ILE A 222 -9.79 -12.16 14.33
CA ILE A 222 -9.02 -11.05 13.76
C ILE A 222 -7.53 -11.29 14.05
N LYS A 223 -6.71 -11.20 13.01
CA LYS A 223 -5.25 -11.27 13.08
C LYS A 223 -4.66 -9.86 13.02
N ILE A 224 -3.34 -9.76 13.15
CA ILE A 224 -2.62 -8.48 13.10
C ILE A 224 -1.57 -8.52 11.97
N ALA A 225 -1.35 -7.38 11.35
CA ALA A 225 -0.24 -7.15 10.44
C ALA A 225 0.51 -5.87 10.83
N LEU A 226 1.79 -5.80 10.49
CA LEU A 226 2.65 -4.66 10.79
C LEU A 226 3.20 -4.09 9.49
N ASP A 227 3.23 -2.78 9.36
CA ASP A 227 4.20 -2.09 8.50
C ASP A 227 5.21 -1.41 9.41
N VAL A 228 6.44 -1.88 9.32
CA VAL A 228 7.53 -1.39 10.16
C VAL A 228 8.13 -0.13 9.56
N ALA A 229 8.19 -0.01 8.22
CA ALA A 229 8.88 1.05 7.49
C ALA A 229 10.32 1.28 8.00
N SER A 230 11.08 0.21 8.21
CA SER A 230 12.36 0.27 8.95
C SER A 230 13.45 1.10 8.29
N SER A 231 13.35 1.40 6.99
CA SER A 231 14.22 2.35 6.30
C SER A 231 14.25 3.73 6.98
N GLU A 232 13.14 4.15 7.60
CA GLU A 232 13.01 5.45 8.29
C GLU A 232 13.91 5.55 9.53
N PHE A 233 14.25 4.42 10.13
CA PHE A 233 15.05 4.34 11.35
C PHE A 233 16.31 3.50 11.21
N TYR A 234 16.67 3.16 9.97
CA TYR A 234 17.94 2.52 9.67
C TYR A 234 19.08 3.54 9.66
N LYS A 235 20.18 3.19 10.30
CA LYS A 235 21.38 4.01 10.43
C LYS A 235 22.48 3.33 9.61
N ALA A 236 22.60 3.75 8.35
CA ALA A 236 23.41 3.07 7.34
C ALA A 236 24.90 2.99 7.70
N ASP A 237 25.46 4.03 8.32
CA ASP A 237 26.87 4.08 8.73
C ASP A 237 27.17 3.03 9.81
N GLU A 238 26.23 2.83 10.75
CA GLU A 238 26.35 1.85 11.82
C GLU A 238 25.80 0.46 11.46
N LYS A 239 25.07 0.34 10.34
CA LYS A 239 24.30 -0.86 9.93
C LYS A 239 23.38 -1.38 11.03
N LYS A 240 22.64 -0.46 11.66
CA LYS A 240 21.77 -0.75 12.79
C LYS A 240 20.42 -0.03 12.69
N TYR A 241 19.48 -0.48 13.48
CA TYR A 241 18.11 0.02 13.54
C TYR A 241 17.85 0.72 14.87
N ASP A 242 17.42 1.98 14.78
CA ASP A 242 17.17 2.86 15.91
C ASP A 242 15.66 2.92 16.23
N LEU A 243 15.19 2.03 17.11
CA LEU A 243 13.76 2.03 17.51
C LEU A 243 13.34 3.27 18.32
N ASP A 244 14.23 4.23 18.51
CA ASP A 244 13.98 5.51 19.17
C ASP A 244 14.35 6.69 18.26
N PHE A 245 14.34 6.51 16.93
CA PHE A 245 14.85 7.50 15.96
C PHE A 245 14.21 8.90 16.02
N LYS A 246 13.00 9.00 16.57
CA LYS A 246 12.30 10.28 16.79
C LYS A 246 12.86 11.07 17.98
N ASN A 247 13.69 10.45 18.80
CA ASN A 247 14.42 11.07 19.88
C ASN A 247 15.76 11.64 19.35
N PRO A 248 15.96 12.97 19.37
CA PRO A 248 17.24 13.57 18.99
C PRO A 248 18.43 13.08 19.84
N GLU A 249 18.15 12.57 21.04
CA GLU A 249 19.10 12.02 21.99
C GLU A 249 19.07 10.48 22.03
N SER A 250 18.71 9.82 20.92
CA SER A 250 18.69 8.36 20.84
C SER A 250 20.04 7.75 21.22
N ASP A 251 20.00 6.75 22.09
CA ASP A 251 21.18 6.06 22.63
C ASP A 251 21.64 4.97 21.66
N LYS A 252 22.76 5.23 20.97
CA LYS A 252 23.39 4.31 20.00
C LYS A 252 23.68 2.92 20.56
N SER A 253 23.84 2.77 21.88
CA SER A 253 24.08 1.46 22.50
C SER A 253 22.85 0.53 22.47
N LYS A 254 21.65 1.11 22.29
CA LYS A 254 20.37 0.38 22.19
C LYS A 254 19.97 0.06 20.76
N TRP A 255 20.70 0.56 19.77
CA TRP A 255 20.41 0.29 18.37
C TRP A 255 20.65 -1.18 18.05
N LEU A 256 19.72 -1.76 17.31
CA LEU A 256 19.65 -3.19 17.05
C LEU A 256 20.39 -3.55 15.77
N THR A 257 21.06 -4.70 15.74
CA THR A 257 21.43 -5.34 14.47
C THR A 257 20.19 -5.95 13.82
N TYR A 258 20.30 -6.36 12.55
CA TYR A 258 19.17 -7.01 11.88
C TYR A 258 18.76 -8.33 12.54
N GLU A 259 19.70 -9.08 13.12
CA GLU A 259 19.40 -10.32 13.84
C GLU A 259 18.59 -10.04 15.11
N GLN A 260 18.99 -9.02 15.87
CA GLN A 260 18.27 -8.61 17.07
C GLN A 260 16.86 -8.10 16.74
N LEU A 261 16.70 -7.38 15.63
CA LEU A 261 15.40 -6.92 15.15
C LEU A 261 14.54 -8.09 14.64
N ALA A 262 15.13 -9.06 13.94
CA ALA A 262 14.47 -10.30 13.54
C ALA A 262 13.94 -11.11 14.74
N ASP A 263 14.75 -11.21 15.81
CA ASP A 263 14.36 -11.88 17.05
C ASP A 263 13.23 -11.15 17.77
N LEU A 264 13.23 -9.81 17.75
CA LEU A 264 12.10 -9.00 18.23
C LEU A 264 10.81 -9.34 17.47
N TYR A 265 10.84 -9.41 16.13
CA TYR A 265 9.66 -9.77 15.35
C TYR A 265 9.12 -11.16 15.70
N LYS A 266 10.01 -12.14 15.86
CA LYS A 266 9.63 -13.51 16.27
C LYS A 266 9.03 -13.53 17.67
N ALA A 267 9.59 -12.77 18.61
CA ALA A 267 9.07 -12.66 19.96
C ALA A 267 7.67 -12.03 19.99
N LEU A 268 7.46 -10.95 19.23
CA LEU A 268 6.15 -10.33 19.07
C LEU A 268 5.14 -11.31 18.46
N ALA A 269 5.49 -11.99 17.37
CA ALA A 269 4.60 -12.93 16.70
C ALA A 269 4.31 -14.21 17.51
N ALA A 270 5.17 -14.57 18.47
CA ALA A 270 4.88 -15.63 19.44
C ALA A 270 3.82 -15.22 20.48
N LYS A 271 3.70 -13.91 20.78
CA LYS A 271 2.76 -13.36 21.77
C LYS A 271 1.44 -12.89 21.14
N TYR A 272 1.49 -12.39 19.91
CA TYR A 272 0.36 -11.77 19.22
C TYR A 272 0.03 -12.49 17.91
N PRO A 273 -1.24 -12.45 17.44
CA PRO A 273 -1.66 -13.15 16.22
C PRO A 273 -1.19 -12.44 14.93
N ILE A 274 0.12 -12.20 14.81
CA ILE A 274 0.74 -11.53 13.66
C ILE A 274 0.84 -12.51 12.50
N VAL A 275 0.34 -12.09 11.33
CA VAL A 275 0.34 -12.92 10.10
C VAL A 275 1.10 -12.29 8.93
N SER A 276 1.42 -11.00 9.01
CA SER A 276 2.14 -10.27 7.97
C SER A 276 3.02 -9.18 8.55
N ILE A 277 4.23 -9.01 8.00
CA ILE A 277 5.16 -7.94 8.33
C ILE A 277 5.67 -7.32 7.02
N GLU A 278 5.45 -6.03 6.87
CA GLU A 278 5.91 -5.18 5.76
C GLU A 278 7.15 -4.39 6.19
N ASP A 279 8.11 -4.29 5.27
CA ASP A 279 9.39 -3.59 5.44
C ASP A 279 10.13 -3.82 6.78
N PRO A 280 10.34 -5.09 7.20
CA PRO A 280 11.05 -5.42 8.43
C PRO A 280 12.52 -4.95 8.44
N PHE A 281 13.13 -4.72 7.27
CA PHE A 281 14.51 -4.23 7.14
C PHE A 281 14.60 -3.14 6.08
N ALA A 282 15.68 -2.37 6.12
CA ALA A 282 15.85 -1.23 5.23
C ALA A 282 15.85 -1.66 3.75
N GLU A 283 15.49 -0.75 2.85
CA GLU A 283 15.22 -1.04 1.43
C GLU A 283 16.41 -1.67 0.66
N ASP A 284 17.64 -1.49 1.14
CA ASP A 284 18.86 -2.06 0.57
C ASP A 284 19.61 -3.04 1.50
N ASP A 285 19.05 -3.38 2.67
CA ASP A 285 19.63 -4.38 3.58
C ASP A 285 19.27 -5.81 3.17
N TRP A 286 19.59 -6.17 1.93
CA TRP A 286 19.22 -7.44 1.28
C TRP A 286 19.63 -8.69 2.09
N GLU A 287 20.71 -8.59 2.86
CA GLU A 287 21.18 -9.66 3.74
C GLU A 287 20.18 -9.91 4.87
N ALA A 288 19.75 -8.85 5.56
CA ALA A 288 18.76 -8.92 6.63
C ALA A 288 17.41 -9.49 6.16
N TRP A 289 16.91 -9.03 5.02
CA TRP A 289 15.68 -9.55 4.41
C TRP A 289 15.79 -11.06 4.16
N SER A 290 16.87 -11.49 3.52
CA SER A 290 17.09 -12.90 3.18
C SER A 290 17.33 -13.77 4.42
N TYR A 291 17.93 -13.21 5.48
CA TYR A 291 18.10 -13.86 6.77
C TYR A 291 16.74 -14.13 7.43
N PHE A 292 15.90 -13.10 7.53
CA PHE A 292 14.60 -13.22 8.18
C PHE A 292 13.66 -14.12 7.39
N PHE A 293 13.64 -14.00 6.06
CA PHE A 293 12.86 -14.86 5.18
C PHE A 293 13.13 -16.36 5.40
N LYS A 294 14.41 -16.75 5.55
CA LYS A 294 14.78 -18.15 5.81
C LYS A 294 14.34 -18.68 7.16
N THR A 295 14.01 -17.79 8.10
CA THR A 295 13.73 -18.14 9.50
C THR A 295 12.31 -17.76 9.92
N SER A 296 11.43 -17.51 8.96
CA SER A 296 10.08 -17.00 9.16
C SER A 296 9.10 -17.65 8.19
N ASP A 297 7.90 -17.97 8.67
CA ASP A 297 6.80 -18.46 7.86
C ASP A 297 5.73 -17.38 7.59
N PHE A 298 5.96 -16.14 8.04
CA PHE A 298 5.03 -15.03 7.87
C PHE A 298 4.84 -14.67 6.39
N GLN A 299 3.76 -13.94 6.10
CA GLN A 299 3.82 -13.06 4.95
C GLN A 299 4.84 -11.95 5.24
N ILE A 300 5.87 -11.84 4.40
CA ILE A 300 6.85 -10.77 4.42
C ILE A 300 6.59 -9.94 3.18
N VAL A 301 6.20 -8.68 3.35
CA VAL A 301 5.80 -7.78 2.28
C VAL A 301 6.96 -6.83 1.96
N GLY A 302 7.37 -6.75 0.70
CA GLY A 302 8.31 -5.72 0.25
C GLY A 302 7.57 -4.51 -0.30
N ASP A 303 7.71 -3.36 0.34
CA ASP A 303 7.25 -2.04 -0.12
C ASP A 303 8.45 -1.22 -0.63
N ASP A 304 9.19 -0.53 0.23
CA ASP A 304 10.37 0.26 -0.16
C ASP A 304 11.47 -0.65 -0.76
N LEU A 305 11.53 -1.92 -0.34
CA LEU A 305 12.43 -2.92 -0.94
C LEU A 305 12.20 -3.09 -2.43
N THR A 306 10.94 -3.09 -2.88
CA THR A 306 10.58 -3.48 -4.25
C THR A 306 10.07 -2.31 -5.08
N VAL A 307 9.48 -1.29 -4.46
CA VAL A 307 8.88 -0.08 -5.06
C VAL A 307 8.06 -0.37 -6.32
N THR A 308 7.33 -1.48 -6.34
CA THR A 308 6.58 -1.97 -7.51
C THR A 308 7.45 -2.04 -8.80
N ASN A 309 8.77 -2.15 -8.67
CA ASN A 309 9.74 -2.11 -9.76
C ASN A 309 10.17 -3.52 -10.18
N PRO A 310 9.96 -3.92 -11.45
CA PRO A 310 10.28 -5.28 -11.92
C PRO A 310 11.72 -5.75 -11.66
N LEU A 311 12.71 -4.84 -11.73
CA LEU A 311 14.12 -5.21 -11.49
C LEU A 311 14.38 -5.54 -10.02
N ARG A 312 13.76 -4.78 -9.10
CA ARG A 312 13.89 -5.02 -7.66
C ARG A 312 13.07 -6.22 -7.23
N ILE A 313 11.87 -6.40 -7.78
CA ILE A 313 11.05 -7.61 -7.59
C ILE A 313 11.84 -8.85 -8.02
N LYS A 314 12.42 -8.84 -9.22
CA LYS A 314 13.26 -9.94 -9.70
C LYS A 314 14.41 -10.25 -8.75
N LYS A 315 15.14 -9.22 -8.31
CA LYS A 315 16.24 -9.39 -7.33
C LYS A 315 15.75 -9.97 -6.01
N ALA A 316 14.62 -9.49 -5.50
CA ALA A 316 14.03 -9.95 -4.24
C ALA A 316 13.54 -11.42 -4.33
N ILE A 317 13.04 -11.84 -5.49
CA ILE A 317 12.72 -13.25 -5.78
C ILE A 317 14.00 -14.10 -5.78
N GLU A 318 15.04 -13.68 -6.52
CA GLU A 318 16.32 -14.41 -6.63
C GLU A 318 17.02 -14.58 -5.28
N LEU A 319 16.99 -13.54 -4.45
CA LEU A 319 17.60 -13.54 -3.12
C LEU A 319 16.71 -14.17 -2.04
N LYS A 320 15.44 -14.48 -2.36
CA LYS A 320 14.45 -14.96 -1.39
C LYS A 320 14.32 -13.99 -0.21
N SER A 321 14.03 -12.74 -0.52
CA SER A 321 14.00 -11.65 0.46
C SER A 321 12.61 -11.43 1.07
N CYS A 322 11.54 -11.69 0.32
CA CYS A 322 10.16 -11.60 0.79
C CYS A 322 9.26 -12.59 0.04
N ASN A 323 7.96 -12.67 0.39
CA ASN A 323 6.96 -13.53 -0.30
C ASN A 323 5.65 -12.79 -0.59
N ALA A 324 5.66 -11.47 -0.53
CA ALA A 324 4.56 -10.64 -0.98
C ALA A 324 5.07 -9.29 -1.48
N LEU A 325 4.41 -8.79 -2.52
CA LEU A 325 4.61 -7.44 -3.06
C LEU A 325 3.58 -6.49 -2.45
N LEU A 326 4.01 -5.33 -1.96
CA LEU A 326 3.10 -4.20 -1.81
C LEU A 326 3.00 -3.48 -3.15
N LEU A 327 1.84 -3.53 -3.79
CA LEU A 327 1.65 -2.95 -5.12
C LEU A 327 1.05 -1.55 -4.99
N LYS A 328 1.87 -0.55 -5.30
CA LYS A 328 1.47 0.86 -5.39
C LYS A 328 1.66 1.32 -6.82
N VAL A 329 0.55 1.54 -7.53
CA VAL A 329 0.57 1.86 -8.97
C VAL A 329 1.38 3.11 -9.30
N ASN A 330 1.49 4.07 -8.38
CA ASN A 330 2.26 5.28 -8.59
C ASN A 330 3.77 5.12 -8.38
N GLN A 331 4.23 4.07 -7.71
CA GLN A 331 5.67 3.78 -7.59
C GLN A 331 6.27 3.36 -8.93
N ILE A 332 5.47 2.79 -9.83
CA ILE A 332 5.92 2.41 -11.18
C ILE A 332 5.37 3.32 -12.27
N GLY A 333 4.17 3.87 -12.11
CA GLY A 333 3.64 4.97 -12.92
C GLY A 333 2.74 4.60 -14.10
N THR A 334 2.48 3.32 -14.38
CA THR A 334 1.45 2.87 -15.34
C THR A 334 0.69 1.65 -14.82
N LEU A 335 -0.55 1.46 -15.31
CA LEU A 335 -1.34 0.27 -14.99
C LEU A 335 -0.72 -1.00 -15.58
N THR A 336 -0.22 -0.95 -16.82
CA THR A 336 0.41 -2.12 -17.47
C THR A 336 1.63 -2.62 -16.69
N GLU A 337 2.53 -1.73 -16.28
CA GLU A 337 3.70 -2.13 -15.47
C GLU A 337 3.28 -2.64 -14.09
N SER A 338 2.23 -2.07 -13.49
CA SER A 338 1.67 -2.57 -12.22
C SER A 338 1.10 -3.98 -12.34
N ILE A 339 0.32 -4.25 -13.39
CA ILE A 339 -0.21 -5.59 -13.69
C ILE A 339 0.95 -6.57 -13.92
N GLN A 340 1.99 -6.16 -14.65
CA GLN A 340 3.15 -7.01 -14.88
C GLN A 340 3.91 -7.33 -13.58
N ALA A 341 4.12 -6.34 -12.72
CA ALA A 341 4.71 -6.55 -11.39
C ALA A 341 3.92 -7.58 -10.57
N ALA A 342 2.58 -7.47 -10.55
CA ALA A 342 1.72 -8.47 -9.89
C ALA A 342 1.90 -9.87 -10.50
N LYS A 343 1.92 -9.97 -11.83
CA LYS A 343 2.07 -11.26 -12.54
C LYS A 343 3.41 -11.92 -12.24
N ASP A 344 4.50 -11.14 -12.21
CA ASP A 344 5.83 -11.65 -11.89
C ASP A 344 5.89 -12.14 -10.42
N SER A 345 5.26 -11.43 -9.50
CA SER A 345 5.11 -11.87 -8.10
C SER A 345 4.29 -13.16 -7.99
N PHE A 346 3.12 -13.24 -8.62
CA PHE A 346 2.31 -14.47 -8.60
C PHE A 346 3.03 -15.66 -9.22
N ALA A 347 3.80 -15.46 -10.29
CA ALA A 347 4.60 -16.50 -10.93
C ALA A 347 5.73 -17.03 -10.03
N ALA A 348 6.13 -16.27 -9.00
CA ALA A 348 7.08 -16.66 -7.98
C ALA A 348 6.41 -17.15 -6.67
N ASP A 349 5.12 -17.50 -6.71
CA ASP A 349 4.30 -17.92 -5.57
C ASP A 349 4.19 -16.85 -4.45
N TRP A 350 4.37 -15.58 -4.80
CA TRP A 350 4.16 -14.48 -3.85
C TRP A 350 2.70 -14.05 -3.80
N GLY A 351 2.32 -13.48 -2.65
CA GLY A 351 1.11 -12.66 -2.54
C GLY A 351 1.29 -11.27 -3.15
N VAL A 352 0.20 -10.59 -3.42
CA VAL A 352 0.21 -9.18 -3.83
C VAL A 352 -0.82 -8.43 -3.00
N MET A 353 -0.35 -7.50 -2.18
CA MET A 353 -1.20 -6.59 -1.42
C MET A 353 -1.29 -5.27 -2.18
N VAL A 354 -2.45 -5.01 -2.77
CA VAL A 354 -2.70 -3.70 -3.41
C VAL A 354 -2.77 -2.65 -2.32
N SER A 355 -2.11 -1.52 -2.52
CA SER A 355 -1.96 -0.51 -1.48
C SER A 355 -2.34 0.89 -1.94
N HIS A 356 -2.86 1.66 -1.00
CA HIS A 356 -3.00 3.11 -1.08
C HIS A 356 -1.65 3.84 -0.94
N ARG A 357 -1.71 5.17 -0.86
CA ARG A 357 -0.63 6.00 -0.31
C ARG A 357 -1.15 6.73 0.95
N SER A 358 -0.25 7.19 1.79
CA SER A 358 -0.55 8.05 2.94
C SER A 358 -1.31 9.31 2.51
N GLY A 359 -0.95 9.93 1.39
CA GLY A 359 -1.69 11.03 0.77
C GLY A 359 -2.63 10.52 -0.33
N GLU A 360 -3.88 10.25 0.04
CA GLU A 360 -4.91 9.78 -0.90
C GLU A 360 -5.99 10.81 -1.24
N THR A 361 -6.82 10.42 -2.20
CA THR A 361 -7.91 11.12 -2.86
C THR A 361 -9.20 10.31 -2.72
N GLU A 362 -10.30 10.84 -3.23
CA GLU A 362 -11.59 10.16 -3.35
C GLU A 362 -11.62 9.06 -4.43
N ASP A 363 -10.58 8.94 -5.26
CA ASP A 363 -10.53 7.98 -6.35
C ASP A 363 -10.60 6.53 -5.82
N VAL A 364 -11.35 5.64 -6.46
CA VAL A 364 -11.57 4.27 -5.96
C VAL A 364 -10.87 3.20 -6.79
N THR A 365 -9.99 3.57 -7.73
CA THR A 365 -9.44 2.66 -8.74
C THR A 365 -8.71 1.46 -8.13
N ILE A 366 -8.02 1.63 -7.00
CA ILE A 366 -7.33 0.50 -6.34
C ILE A 366 -8.29 -0.58 -5.79
N ALA A 367 -9.56 -0.22 -5.48
CA ALA A 367 -10.59 -1.19 -5.11
C ALA A 367 -10.98 -2.09 -6.29
N ASP A 368 -11.07 -1.50 -7.49
CA ASP A 368 -11.30 -2.27 -8.71
C ASP A 368 -10.06 -3.08 -9.13
N ILE A 369 -8.85 -2.52 -8.94
CA ILE A 369 -7.59 -3.21 -9.25
C ILE A 369 -7.40 -4.44 -8.39
N VAL A 370 -7.62 -4.38 -7.07
CA VAL A 370 -7.41 -5.54 -6.20
C VAL A 370 -8.34 -6.71 -6.55
N VAL A 371 -9.60 -6.42 -6.92
CA VAL A 371 -10.56 -7.44 -7.36
C VAL A 371 -10.18 -7.97 -8.74
N GLY A 372 -9.84 -7.08 -9.68
CA GLY A 372 -9.43 -7.44 -11.04
C GLY A 372 -8.15 -8.29 -11.08
N LEU A 373 -7.16 -7.94 -10.25
CA LEU A 373 -5.92 -8.71 -10.07
C LEU A 373 -6.12 -9.99 -9.27
N ARG A 374 -7.26 -10.15 -8.60
CA ARG A 374 -7.56 -11.32 -7.77
C ARG A 374 -6.50 -11.55 -6.68
N SER A 375 -5.98 -10.44 -6.11
CA SER A 375 -4.81 -10.48 -5.24
C SER A 375 -5.12 -10.89 -3.80
N GLY A 376 -6.39 -10.78 -3.40
CA GLY A 376 -6.90 -11.30 -2.12
C GLY A 376 -6.63 -10.47 -0.88
N GLN A 377 -5.93 -9.35 -0.99
CA GLN A 377 -5.59 -8.48 0.13
C GLN A 377 -5.37 -7.04 -0.33
N ILE A 378 -5.88 -6.10 0.46
CA ILE A 378 -5.75 -4.66 0.23
C ILE A 378 -5.40 -3.94 1.52
N LYS A 379 -4.42 -3.04 1.47
CA LYS A 379 -4.13 -2.04 2.52
C LYS A 379 -4.60 -0.69 2.02
N THR A 380 -5.69 -0.17 2.60
CA THR A 380 -6.28 1.11 2.16
C THR A 380 -6.66 2.03 3.33
N GLY A 381 -6.03 1.82 4.49
CA GLY A 381 -6.17 2.66 5.69
C GLY A 381 -7.23 2.14 6.67
N ALA A 382 -7.46 2.93 7.72
CA ALA A 382 -8.48 2.63 8.73
C ALA A 382 -9.90 2.66 8.13
N PRO A 383 -10.90 2.09 8.85
CA PRO A 383 -12.31 2.40 8.60
C PRO A 383 -12.68 3.83 9.09
N ALA A 384 -11.87 4.82 8.75
CA ALA A 384 -12.02 6.24 9.06
C ALA A 384 -11.35 7.09 7.98
N ARG A 385 -11.86 8.32 7.78
CA ARG A 385 -11.49 9.25 6.70
C ARG A 385 -11.94 8.76 5.31
N SER A 386 -12.57 9.64 4.55
CA SER A 386 -13.36 9.23 3.37
C SER A 386 -12.52 8.83 2.17
N GLU A 387 -11.28 9.28 2.07
CA GLU A 387 -10.33 8.82 1.06
C GLU A 387 -9.97 7.33 1.24
N ARG A 388 -10.15 6.77 2.45
CA ARG A 388 -10.01 5.34 2.78
C ARG A 388 -11.33 4.62 2.57
N LEU A 389 -12.38 5.15 3.18
CA LEU A 389 -13.74 4.59 3.10
C LEU A 389 -14.26 4.56 1.66
N ALA A 390 -13.84 5.44 0.77
CA ALA A 390 -14.23 5.41 -0.64
C ALA A 390 -13.89 4.07 -1.29
N LYS A 391 -12.71 3.51 -1.01
CA LYS A 391 -12.25 2.21 -1.52
C LYS A 391 -12.97 1.06 -0.85
N LEU A 392 -13.06 1.09 0.48
CA LEU A 392 -13.77 0.06 1.25
C LEU A 392 -15.24 -0.02 0.82
N ASN A 393 -15.91 1.12 0.66
CA ASN A 393 -17.28 1.20 0.15
C ASN A 393 -17.39 0.78 -1.31
N GLN A 394 -16.37 1.02 -2.14
CA GLN A 394 -16.36 0.50 -3.50
C GLN A 394 -16.31 -1.03 -3.53
N ILE A 395 -15.50 -1.65 -2.66
CA ILE A 395 -15.46 -3.11 -2.57
C ILE A 395 -16.80 -3.68 -2.07
N LEU A 396 -17.51 -3.01 -1.16
CA LEU A 396 -18.90 -3.40 -0.81
C LEU A 396 -19.83 -3.41 -2.03
N ARG A 397 -19.74 -2.37 -2.89
CA ARG A 397 -20.55 -2.31 -4.12
C ARG A 397 -20.18 -3.42 -5.11
N ILE A 398 -18.88 -3.70 -5.26
CA ILE A 398 -18.39 -4.80 -6.11
C ILE A 398 -18.85 -6.15 -5.56
N GLU A 399 -18.82 -6.36 -4.24
CA GLU A 399 -19.35 -7.57 -3.60
C GLU A 399 -20.84 -7.76 -3.89
N GLU A 400 -21.64 -6.70 -3.73
CA GLU A 400 -23.08 -6.72 -4.03
C GLU A 400 -23.34 -7.03 -5.52
N GLU A 401 -22.61 -6.41 -6.43
CA GLU A 401 -22.76 -6.61 -7.89
C GLU A 401 -22.41 -8.04 -8.31
N LEU A 402 -21.33 -8.60 -7.74
CA LEU A 402 -20.85 -9.93 -8.13
C LEU A 402 -21.72 -11.06 -7.57
N GLY A 403 -22.26 -10.90 -6.36
CA GLY A 403 -23.02 -11.94 -5.66
C GLY A 403 -22.26 -13.27 -5.63
N ASP A 404 -22.90 -14.35 -6.09
CA ASP A 404 -22.32 -15.70 -6.13
C ASP A 404 -21.11 -15.85 -7.09
N ASN A 405 -20.78 -14.83 -7.89
CA ASN A 405 -19.60 -14.84 -8.78
C ASN A 405 -18.30 -14.43 -8.08
N ALA A 406 -18.35 -14.11 -6.79
CA ALA A 406 -17.19 -13.75 -5.98
C ALA A 406 -17.06 -14.63 -4.75
N VAL A 407 -15.82 -14.79 -4.28
CA VAL A 407 -15.50 -15.41 -3.00
C VAL A 407 -14.62 -14.45 -2.19
N TYR A 408 -14.79 -14.42 -0.88
CA TYR A 408 -13.90 -13.68 0.01
C TYR A 408 -12.60 -14.49 0.21
N ALA A 409 -11.44 -13.84 0.08
CA ALA A 409 -10.15 -14.53 0.16
C ALA A 409 -9.92 -15.19 1.53
N GLY A 410 -10.44 -14.58 2.59
CA GLY A 410 -10.37 -15.09 3.96
C GLY A 410 -8.93 -15.47 4.37
N GLU A 411 -8.77 -16.62 5.02
CA GLU A 411 -7.46 -17.12 5.46
C GLU A 411 -6.48 -17.42 4.32
N LYS A 412 -6.96 -17.49 3.06
CA LYS A 412 -6.14 -17.73 1.88
C LYS A 412 -5.69 -16.43 1.20
N PHE A 413 -5.78 -15.27 1.86
CA PHE A 413 -5.45 -13.96 1.29
C PHE A 413 -4.11 -13.91 0.53
N ARG A 414 -3.06 -14.57 1.04
CA ARG A 414 -1.73 -14.57 0.40
C ARG A 414 -1.72 -15.29 -0.95
N THR A 415 -2.44 -16.40 -1.05
CA THR A 415 -2.46 -17.27 -2.25
C THR A 415 -3.80 -17.22 -2.98
N ALA A 416 -4.52 -16.11 -2.81
CA ALA A 416 -5.88 -15.92 -3.33
C ALA A 416 -6.00 -16.11 -4.85
N ILE A 417 -4.91 -15.85 -5.58
CA ILE A 417 -4.83 -16.07 -7.03
C ILE A 417 -5.11 -17.54 -7.42
N ASN A 418 -4.96 -18.48 -6.48
CA ASN A 418 -5.16 -19.93 -6.66
C ASN A 418 -6.49 -20.48 -6.12
N ILE A 419 -7.33 -19.65 -5.50
CA ILE A 419 -8.71 -20.06 -5.12
C ILE A 419 -9.50 -20.42 -6.38
#